data_AF-A0A179EWT0-F1
#
_entry.id   AF-A0A179EWT0-F1
#
_cell.length_a   1.000
_cell.length_b   1.000
_cell.length_c   1.000
_cell.angle_alpha   90.00
_cell.angle_beta   90.00
_cell.angle_gamma   90.00
#
_symmetry.space_group_name_H-M   'P 1'
#
loop_
_entity.id
_entity.type
_entity.pdbx_description
1 polymer ?
#
loop_
_entity_poly.entity_id
_entity_poly.type
_entity_poly.pdbx_seq_one_letter_code
_entity_poly.pdbx_strand_id
1 'polypeptide(L)'
;MRVAQRMRQNAMNEAELRANAQTILSTIHQSRPKATTSAYGPEQEEFDQFCQRKQYSDGATVTEEKLLLFLVDEVAGRPLKIRSRKAAADTPQDETRLAWRSVRTYVTAITDLYRTQKTLGMNTHPSPREDNVREYLKSLQRRDAQRDKDNYADKGRDTLLDGYSESDFERVCHELWVHSGTSTECHFRTLVDLLFGHYLLTRGGDRRAAEISDLFTFEFAGEGSTRCMPLIFTTRAGKQNQHGRLETAGAYRNRNPLICILGGLSFYLLCRWQTSQ
;
A
#
# COMPACT_ATOMS: atom_id res chain seq x y z
N MET A 1 -20.36 13.05 53.60
CA MET A 1 -21.25 12.54 52.53
C MET A 1 -20.94 13.07 51.13
N ARG A 2 -20.85 14.39 50.89
CA ARG A 2 -20.65 14.96 49.53
C ARG A 2 -19.33 14.55 48.84
N VAL A 3 -18.24 14.37 49.58
CA VAL A 3 -16.93 13.95 49.03
C VAL A 3 -16.97 12.50 48.52
N ALA A 4 -17.53 11.58 49.30
CA ALA A 4 -17.66 10.17 48.91
C ALA A 4 -18.61 9.95 47.71
N GLN A 5 -19.61 10.83 47.56
CA GLN A 5 -20.49 10.82 46.39
C GLN A 5 -19.79 11.38 45.14
N ARG A 6 -18.99 12.46 45.28
CA ARG A 6 -18.15 12.98 44.19
C ARG A 6 -17.07 11.97 43.75
N MET A 7 -16.42 11.29 44.70
CA MET A 7 -15.44 10.25 44.38
C MET A 7 -16.06 9.09 43.62
N ARG A 8 -17.25 8.63 44.02
CA ARG A 8 -18.00 7.61 43.29
C ARG A 8 -18.40 8.08 41.89
N GLN A 9 -18.90 9.31 41.76
CA GLN A 9 -19.24 9.88 40.46
C GLN A 9 -18.02 9.99 39.54
N ASN A 10 -16.88 10.45 40.05
CA ASN A 10 -15.64 10.54 39.28
C ASN A 10 -15.15 9.15 38.83
N ALA A 11 -15.20 8.15 39.72
CA ALA A 11 -14.83 6.78 39.36
C ALA A 11 -15.75 6.19 38.27
N MET A 12 -17.07 6.48 38.34
CA MET A 12 -18.02 6.10 37.29
C MET A 12 -17.71 6.79 35.97
N ASN A 13 -17.48 8.11 35.99
CA ASN A 13 -17.14 8.88 34.80
C ASN A 13 -15.84 8.38 34.17
N GLU A 14 -14.80 8.09 34.97
CA GLU A 14 -13.55 7.50 34.46
C GLU A 14 -13.75 6.11 33.86
N ALA A 15 -14.58 5.28 34.47
CA ALA A 15 -14.90 3.96 33.92
C ALA A 15 -15.62 4.07 32.58
N GLU A 16 -16.58 5.01 32.45
CA GLU A 16 -17.28 5.29 31.21
C GLU A 16 -16.33 5.79 30.10
N LEU A 17 -15.43 6.72 30.43
CA LEU A 17 -14.41 7.21 29.50
C LEU A 17 -13.48 6.10 29.01
N ARG A 18 -13.03 5.21 29.91
CA ARG A 18 -12.20 4.04 29.54
C ARG A 18 -12.96 3.06 28.65
N ALA A 19 -14.23 2.78 28.96
CA ALA A 19 -15.06 1.90 28.16
C ALA A 19 -15.31 2.46 26.74
N ASN A 20 -15.56 3.77 26.63
CA ASN A 20 -15.67 4.46 25.34
C ASN A 20 -14.36 4.37 24.53
N ALA A 21 -13.21 4.63 25.17
CA ALA A 21 -11.90 4.52 24.53
C ALA A 21 -11.64 3.10 23.98
N GLN A 22 -11.99 2.05 24.74
CA GLN A 22 -11.88 0.66 24.29
C GLN A 22 -12.81 0.37 23.09
N THR A 23 -14.04 0.90 23.11
CA THR A 23 -15.01 0.73 22.01
C THR A 23 -14.55 1.42 20.73
N ILE A 24 -13.96 2.61 20.85
CA ILE A 24 -13.41 3.33 19.70
C ILE A 24 -12.19 2.57 19.14
N LEU A 25 -11.30 2.08 19.99
CA LEU A 25 -10.15 1.30 19.56
C LEU A 25 -10.57 0.01 18.85
N SER A 26 -11.55 -0.72 19.37
CA SER A 26 -12.04 -1.94 18.72
C SER A 26 -12.61 -1.63 17.33
N THR A 27 -13.36 -0.54 17.19
CA THR A 27 -13.89 -0.05 15.90
C THR A 27 -12.75 0.31 14.92
N ILE A 28 -11.72 1.02 15.39
CA ILE A 28 -10.54 1.36 14.58
C ILE A 28 -9.77 0.11 14.15
N HIS A 29 -9.60 -0.87 15.05
CA HIS A 29 -8.93 -2.12 14.73
C HIS A 29 -9.72 -2.98 13.74
N GLN A 30 -11.06 -3.02 13.84
CA GLN A 30 -11.93 -3.75 12.90
C GLN A 30 -11.96 -3.12 11.50
N SER A 31 -11.93 -1.79 11.41
CA SER A 31 -11.91 -1.06 10.13
C SER A 31 -10.52 -1.01 9.48
N ARG A 32 -9.47 -1.40 10.19
CA ARG A 32 -8.10 -1.39 9.68
C ARG A 32 -7.93 -2.33 8.48
N PRO A 33 -7.24 -1.89 7.41
CA PRO A 33 -6.90 -2.79 6.31
C PRO A 33 -6.09 -4.00 6.78
N LYS A 34 -6.48 -5.21 6.34
CA LYS A 34 -5.80 -6.48 6.69
C LYS A 34 -4.29 -6.44 6.45
N ALA A 35 -3.85 -5.79 5.38
CA ALA A 35 -2.44 -5.63 5.06
C ALA A 35 -1.66 -4.83 6.13
N THR A 36 -2.28 -3.80 6.71
CA THR A 36 -1.66 -3.01 7.79
C THR A 36 -1.54 -3.84 9.06
N THR A 37 -2.58 -4.60 9.41
CA THR A 37 -2.55 -5.51 10.57
C THR A 37 -1.45 -6.57 10.42
N SER A 38 -1.38 -7.20 9.25
CA SER A 38 -0.37 -8.22 8.95
C SER A 38 1.05 -7.67 8.92
N ALA A 39 1.24 -6.40 8.55
CA ALA A 39 2.56 -5.75 8.55
C ALA A 39 2.99 -5.33 9.96
N TYR A 40 2.08 -4.75 10.75
CA TYR A 40 2.42 -4.19 12.06
C TYR A 40 2.57 -5.24 13.15
N GLY A 41 1.76 -6.31 13.12
CA GLY A 41 1.77 -7.35 14.17
C GLY A 41 3.18 -7.90 14.45
N PRO A 42 3.91 -8.41 13.43
CA PRO A 42 5.26 -8.93 13.62
C PRO A 42 6.26 -7.87 14.13
N GLU A 43 6.16 -6.63 13.65
CA GLU A 43 7.06 -5.54 14.06
C GLU A 43 6.82 -5.11 15.51
N GLN A 44 5.56 -5.11 15.96
CA GLN A 44 5.18 -4.84 17.35
C GLN A 44 5.60 -5.98 18.28
N GLU A 45 5.47 -7.23 17.83
CA GLU A 45 5.90 -8.41 18.59
C GLU A 45 7.42 -8.45 18.77
N GLU A 46 8.20 -8.13 17.73
CA GLU A 46 9.66 -8.01 17.85
C GLU A 46 10.06 -6.95 18.88
N PHE A 47 9.35 -5.82 18.93
CA PHE A 47 9.59 -4.77 19.94
C PHE A 47 9.24 -5.22 21.36
N ASP A 48 8.13 -5.95 21.53
CA ASP A 48 7.75 -6.52 22.83
C ASP A 48 8.80 -7.52 23.32
N GLN A 49 9.24 -8.43 22.45
CA GLN A 49 10.32 -9.38 22.77
C GLN A 49 11.64 -8.68 23.12
N PHE A 50 11.98 -7.58 22.42
CA PHE A 50 13.13 -6.74 22.78
C PHE A 50 12.99 -6.17 24.20
N CYS A 51 11.82 -5.62 24.54
CA CYS A 51 11.57 -5.07 25.87
C CYS A 51 11.63 -6.14 26.97
N GLN A 52 11.11 -7.34 26.69
CA GLN A 52 11.20 -8.49 27.60
C GLN A 52 12.65 -8.93 27.82
N ARG A 53 13.48 -9.01 26.76
CA ARG A 53 14.91 -9.35 26.87
C ARG A 53 15.71 -8.32 27.67
N LYS A 54 15.41 -7.03 27.49
CA LYS A 54 16.04 -5.93 28.25
C LYS A 54 15.49 -5.78 29.67
N GLN A 55 14.42 -6.50 30.02
CA GLN A 55 13.80 -6.53 31.34
C GLN A 55 13.38 -5.13 31.85
N TYR A 56 12.82 -4.30 30.97
CA TYR A 56 12.31 -2.99 31.38
C TYR A 56 11.16 -3.12 32.39
N SER A 57 11.16 -2.31 33.44
CA SER A 57 10.19 -2.36 34.54
C SER A 57 8.75 -2.04 34.12
N ASP A 58 8.60 -1.20 33.11
CA ASP A 58 7.34 -0.79 32.47
C ASP A 58 7.02 -1.64 31.22
N GLY A 59 7.76 -2.74 31.02
CA GLY A 59 7.57 -3.70 29.93
C GLY A 59 7.66 -3.04 28.55
N ALA A 60 6.70 -3.39 27.69
CA ALA A 60 6.60 -2.89 26.31
C ALA A 60 6.00 -1.47 26.18
N THR A 61 5.92 -0.70 27.28
CA THR A 61 5.52 0.71 27.21
C THR A 61 6.48 1.45 26.27
N VAL A 62 5.93 2.03 25.21
CA VAL A 62 6.71 2.64 24.13
C VAL A 62 7.19 4.02 24.54
N THR A 63 8.50 4.26 24.44
CA THR A 63 9.11 5.59 24.58
C THR A 63 9.99 5.89 23.36
N GLU A 64 10.39 7.15 23.17
CA GLU A 64 11.30 7.51 22.07
C GLU A 64 12.65 6.77 22.22
N GLU A 65 13.18 6.71 23.44
CA GLU A 65 14.49 6.11 23.73
C GLU A 65 14.50 4.61 23.49
N LYS A 66 13.46 3.89 23.94
CA LYS A 66 13.32 2.45 23.65
C LYS A 66 13.18 2.19 22.17
N LEU A 67 12.38 2.99 21.47
CA LEU A 67 12.21 2.88 20.02
C LEU A 67 13.55 3.09 19.32
N LEU A 68 14.28 4.16 19.63
CA LEU A 68 15.59 4.44 19.03
C LEU A 68 16.60 3.32 19.30
N LEU A 69 16.70 2.86 20.54
CA LEU A 69 17.61 1.77 20.89
C LEU A 69 17.26 0.48 20.15
N PHE A 70 15.98 0.12 20.09
CA PHE A 70 15.51 -1.03 19.31
C PHE A 70 15.88 -0.90 17.82
N LEU A 71 15.66 0.28 17.22
CA LEU A 71 15.97 0.51 15.82
C LEU A 71 17.47 0.42 15.52
N VAL A 72 18.33 0.87 16.44
CA VAL A 72 19.78 0.83 16.28
C VAL A 72 20.32 -0.59 16.50
N ASP A 73 19.96 -1.22 17.63
CA ASP A 73 20.50 -2.51 18.05
C ASP A 73 19.99 -3.66 17.19
N GLU A 74 18.70 -3.68 16.83
CA GLU A 74 18.06 -4.88 16.28
C GLU A 74 17.51 -4.75 14.87
N VAL A 75 17.27 -3.54 14.36
CA VAL A 75 16.58 -3.33 13.08
C VAL A 75 17.51 -2.79 11.98
N ALA A 76 18.09 -1.60 12.15
CA ALA A 76 18.77 -0.88 11.07
C ALA A 76 20.07 -1.54 10.60
N GLY A 77 20.73 -2.31 11.47
CA GLY A 77 21.92 -3.09 11.18
C GLY A 77 21.64 -4.52 10.72
N ARG A 78 20.39 -4.99 10.78
CA ARG A 78 20.03 -6.38 10.52
C ARG A 78 20.28 -6.77 9.06
N PRO A 79 20.99 -7.88 8.79
CA PRO A 79 21.13 -8.40 7.44
C PRO A 79 19.77 -8.91 6.92
N LEU A 80 19.56 -8.84 5.61
CA LEU A 80 18.34 -9.34 5.00
C LEU A 80 18.26 -10.87 5.16
N LYS A 81 17.13 -11.36 5.70
CA LYS A 81 16.83 -12.79 5.82
C LYS A 81 16.85 -13.51 4.47
N ILE A 82 16.46 -12.81 3.41
CA ILE A 82 16.46 -13.30 2.02
C ILE A 82 17.18 -12.27 1.17
N ARG A 83 18.11 -12.75 0.33
CA ARG A 83 18.78 -11.91 -0.65
C ARG A 83 17.75 -11.15 -1.49
N SER A 84 17.88 -9.83 -1.54
CA SER A 84 17.02 -9.02 -2.39
C SER A 84 17.22 -9.41 -3.85
N ARG A 85 16.14 -9.64 -4.60
CA ARG A 85 16.20 -9.76 -6.08
C ARG A 85 16.80 -8.52 -6.75
N LYS A 86 16.83 -7.40 -6.02
CA LYS A 86 17.37 -6.13 -6.46
C LYS A 86 18.87 -5.95 -6.18
N ALA A 87 19.49 -6.86 -5.41
CA ALA A 87 20.92 -6.82 -5.09
C ALA A 87 21.75 -7.36 -6.25
N ALA A 88 22.91 -6.75 -6.52
CA ALA A 88 23.85 -7.27 -7.52
C ALA A 88 24.35 -8.66 -7.10
N ALA A 89 24.70 -9.49 -8.10
CA ALA A 89 25.17 -10.88 -7.89
C ALA A 89 26.42 -10.97 -7.01
N ASP A 90 27.17 -9.87 -6.88
CA ASP A 90 28.44 -9.82 -6.15
C ASP A 90 28.33 -9.17 -4.76
N THR A 91 27.18 -8.64 -4.35
CA THR A 91 27.03 -8.08 -3.00
C THR A 91 26.85 -9.19 -1.96
N PRO A 92 27.73 -9.30 -0.94
CA PRO A 92 27.57 -10.26 0.15
C PRO A 92 26.24 -10.08 0.88
N GLN A 93 25.56 -11.17 1.21
CA GLN A 93 24.26 -11.14 1.89
C GLN A 93 24.34 -10.42 3.26
N ASP A 94 25.48 -10.53 3.94
CA ASP A 94 25.73 -9.96 5.26
C ASP A 94 25.91 -8.43 5.23
N GLU A 95 26.19 -7.85 4.05
CA GLU A 95 26.28 -6.40 3.84
C GLU A 95 24.94 -5.77 3.47
N THR A 96 23.98 -6.57 2.98
CA THR A 96 22.63 -6.09 2.69
C THR A 96 21.84 -5.86 3.98
N ARG A 97 21.87 -4.62 4.45
CA ARG A 97 21.05 -4.13 5.58
C ARG A 97 19.64 -3.76 5.14
N LEU A 98 18.70 -3.74 6.10
CA LEU A 98 17.36 -3.20 5.89
C LEU A 98 17.42 -1.75 5.35
N ALA A 99 16.68 -1.52 4.27
CA ALA A 99 16.52 -0.18 3.71
C ALA A 99 15.74 0.72 4.68
N TRP A 100 15.99 2.02 4.63
CA TRP A 100 15.36 3.02 5.50
C TRP A 100 13.83 2.94 5.45
N ARG A 101 13.26 2.56 4.29
CA ARG A 101 11.81 2.38 4.10
C ARG A 101 11.24 1.29 5.01
N SER A 102 11.98 0.19 5.20
CA SER A 102 11.59 -0.90 6.10
C SER A 102 11.70 -0.47 7.55
N VAL A 103 12.79 0.22 7.92
CA VAL A 103 12.95 0.79 9.27
C VAL A 103 11.82 1.77 9.60
N ARG A 104 11.37 2.56 8.61
CA ARG A 104 10.20 3.44 8.77
C ARG A 104 8.90 2.68 9.01
N THR A 105 8.73 1.47 8.48
CA THR A 105 7.57 0.63 8.77
C THR A 105 7.52 0.28 10.26
N TYR A 106 8.65 -0.20 10.83
CA TYR A 106 8.79 -0.45 12.27
C TYR A 106 8.43 0.78 13.11
N VAL A 107 8.96 1.96 12.76
CA VAL A 107 8.61 3.22 13.44
C VAL A 107 7.09 3.44 13.40
N THR A 108 6.46 3.19 12.26
CA THR A 108 5.02 3.41 12.09
C THR A 108 4.19 2.39 12.88
N ALA A 109 4.59 1.11 12.89
CA ALA A 109 3.96 0.06 13.67
C ALA A 109 4.09 0.28 15.18
N ILE A 110 5.27 0.68 15.66
CA ILE A 110 5.50 0.96 17.09
C ILE A 110 4.81 2.26 17.51
N THR A 111 4.75 3.27 16.64
CA THR A 111 3.93 4.47 16.88
C THR A 111 2.45 4.13 16.98
N ASP A 112 1.98 3.16 16.19
CA ASP A 112 0.61 2.64 16.29
C ASP A 112 0.35 1.93 17.62
N LEU A 113 1.30 1.10 18.08
CA LEU A 113 1.25 0.50 19.43
C LEU A 113 1.19 1.58 20.52
N TYR A 114 2.03 2.61 20.44
CA TYR A 114 2.00 3.77 21.34
C TYR A 114 0.61 4.43 21.37
N ARG A 115 -0.04 4.65 20.22
CA ARG A 115 -1.38 5.27 20.16
C ARG A 115 -2.43 4.42 20.88
N THR A 116 -2.35 3.11 20.77
CA THR A 116 -3.21 2.19 21.53
C THR A 116 -2.92 2.30 23.03
N GLN A 117 -1.65 2.28 23.43
CA GLN A 117 -1.27 2.44 24.84
C GLN A 117 -1.72 3.79 25.42
N LYS A 118 -1.62 4.88 24.64
CA LYS A 118 -2.02 6.23 25.03
C LYS A 118 -3.53 6.34 25.21
N THR A 119 -4.30 5.81 24.26
CA THR A 119 -5.78 5.80 24.30
C THR A 119 -6.32 4.99 25.49
N LEU A 120 -5.62 3.92 25.87
CA LEU A 120 -5.96 3.12 27.06
C LEU A 120 -5.47 3.73 28.38
N GLY A 121 -4.76 4.85 28.35
CA GLY A 121 -4.19 5.49 29.53
C GLY A 121 -3.02 4.74 30.17
N MET A 122 -2.42 3.78 29.46
CA MET A 122 -1.28 2.99 29.96
C MET A 122 0.06 3.72 29.79
N ASN A 123 0.13 4.65 28.83
CA ASN A 123 1.37 5.34 28.49
C ASN A 123 1.22 6.86 28.65
N THR A 124 1.99 7.46 29.55
CA THR A 124 1.96 8.91 29.84
C THR A 124 3.03 9.70 29.08
N HIS A 125 3.97 9.02 28.42
CA HIS A 125 5.06 9.63 27.67
C HIS A 125 4.58 10.44 26.45
N PRO A 126 5.41 11.37 25.93
CA PRO A 126 5.16 12.01 24.63
C PRO A 126 5.20 10.99 23.49
N SER A 127 4.83 11.43 22.28
CA SER A 127 4.91 10.58 21.10
C SER A 127 6.35 10.05 20.94
N PRO A 128 6.55 8.79 20.54
CA PRO A 128 7.89 8.26 20.29
C PRO A 128 8.46 8.71 18.94
N ARG A 129 7.66 9.41 18.13
CA ARG A 129 8.03 9.87 16.78
C ARG A 129 8.23 11.38 16.77
N GLU A 130 9.13 11.85 17.64
CA GLU A 130 9.54 13.25 17.72
C GLU A 130 10.82 13.47 16.86
N ASP A 131 11.59 14.50 17.17
CA ASP A 131 12.69 14.97 16.34
C ASP A 131 13.82 13.95 16.18
N ASN A 132 14.17 13.17 17.22
CA ASN A 132 15.32 12.27 17.16
C ASN A 132 15.07 11.07 16.23
N VAL A 133 13.89 10.44 16.31
CA VAL A 133 13.50 9.38 15.37
C VAL A 133 13.45 9.89 13.95
N ARG A 134 12.99 11.13 13.74
CA ARG A 134 12.96 11.75 12.42
C ARG A 134 14.36 12.00 11.86
N GLU A 135 15.27 12.54 12.67
CA GLU A 135 16.66 12.76 12.25
C GLU A 135 17.40 11.45 12.00
N TYR A 136 17.15 10.42 12.82
CA TYR A 136 17.70 9.08 12.58
C TYR A 136 17.20 8.47 11.27
N LEU A 137 15.91 8.58 10.95
CA LEU A 137 15.39 8.13 9.65
C LEU A 137 16.04 8.90 8.47
N LYS A 138 16.31 10.21 8.62
CA LYS A 138 17.04 10.98 7.61
C LYS A 138 18.48 10.51 7.45
N SER A 139 19.16 10.14 8.54
CA SER A 139 20.53 9.61 8.45
C SER A 139 20.56 8.28 7.69
N LEU A 140 19.60 7.39 7.93
CA LEU A 140 19.44 6.14 7.17
C LEU A 140 19.11 6.38 5.70
N GLN A 141 18.28 7.40 5.41
CA GLN A 141 17.98 7.78 4.03
C GLN A 141 19.25 8.27 3.29
N ARG A 142 20.09 9.08 3.95
CA ARG A 142 21.38 9.53 3.39
C ARG A 142 22.33 8.35 3.17
N ARG A 143 22.42 7.42 4.13
CA ARG A 143 23.21 6.19 4.02
C ARG A 143 22.80 5.37 2.79
N ASP A 144 21.51 5.12 2.63
CA ASP A 144 21.00 4.33 1.49
C ASP A 144 21.27 5.04 0.16
N ALA A 145 21.06 6.36 0.08
CA ALA A 145 21.34 7.15 -1.13
C ALA A 145 22.84 7.19 -1.48
N GLN A 146 23.72 7.28 -0.47
CA GLN A 146 25.16 7.23 -0.68
C GLN A 146 25.59 5.85 -1.21
N ARG A 147 25.06 4.77 -0.63
CA ARG A 147 25.30 3.40 -1.13
C ARG A 147 24.85 3.24 -2.58
N ASP A 148 23.66 3.75 -2.93
CA ASP A 148 23.15 3.67 -4.30
C ASP A 148 24.06 4.45 -5.28
N LYS A 149 24.62 5.58 -4.84
CA LYS A 149 25.62 6.36 -5.59
C LYS A 149 26.94 5.60 -5.76
N ASP A 150 27.46 5.01 -4.69
CA ASP A 150 28.74 4.28 -4.69
C ASP A 150 28.67 3.01 -5.55
N ASN A 151 27.50 2.38 -5.59
CA ASN A 151 27.23 1.19 -6.40
C ASN A 151 26.82 1.52 -7.85
N TYR A 152 26.87 2.79 -8.27
CA TYR A 152 26.41 3.23 -9.60
C TYR A 152 25.02 2.71 -9.95
N ALA A 153 24.10 2.70 -8.98
CA ALA A 153 22.76 2.20 -9.18
C ALA A 153 22.09 2.97 -10.33
N ASP A 154 21.44 2.22 -11.22
CA ASP A 154 20.75 2.79 -12.38
C ASP A 154 19.69 3.81 -11.93
N LYS A 155 19.82 5.04 -12.42
CA LYS A 155 18.88 6.14 -12.15
C LYS A 155 17.54 5.97 -12.87
N GLY A 156 17.51 5.16 -13.93
CA GLY A 156 16.30 4.79 -14.65
C GLY A 156 15.46 3.72 -13.95
N ARG A 157 16.04 3.00 -12.99
CA ARG A 157 15.36 1.96 -12.21
C ARG A 157 14.14 2.49 -11.47
N ASP A 158 13.05 1.73 -11.46
CA ASP A 158 11.78 2.09 -10.81
C ASP A 158 11.23 3.45 -11.32
N THR A 159 11.63 3.90 -12.53
CA THR A 159 11.12 5.09 -13.21
C THR A 159 10.35 4.71 -14.48
N LEU A 160 9.92 5.70 -15.27
CA LEU A 160 9.31 5.46 -16.60
C LEU A 160 10.25 4.72 -17.56
N LEU A 161 11.57 4.78 -17.34
CA LEU A 161 12.56 4.05 -18.14
C LEU A 161 12.62 2.56 -17.81
N ASP A 162 12.06 2.13 -16.68
CA ASP A 162 11.94 0.72 -16.25
C ASP A 162 10.58 0.10 -16.70
N GLY A 163 9.83 0.83 -17.53
CA GLY A 163 8.57 0.37 -18.13
C GLY A 163 8.77 -0.37 -19.45
N TYR A 164 7.67 -0.84 -20.03
CA TYR A 164 7.67 -1.35 -21.40
C TYR A 164 7.71 -0.19 -22.41
N SER A 165 8.36 -0.40 -23.56
CA SER A 165 8.23 0.50 -24.70
C SER A 165 6.87 0.34 -25.39
N GLU A 166 6.51 1.28 -26.27
CA GLU A 166 5.28 1.17 -27.07
C GLU A 166 5.28 -0.10 -27.94
N SER A 167 6.43 -0.46 -28.53
CA SER A 167 6.55 -1.69 -29.31
C SER A 167 6.45 -2.96 -28.46
N ASP A 168 6.98 -2.93 -27.23
CA ASP A 168 6.80 -4.04 -26.29
C ASP A 168 5.32 -4.18 -25.87
N PHE A 169 4.64 -3.07 -25.64
CA PHE A 169 3.20 -3.05 -25.33
C PHE A 169 2.36 -3.62 -26.47
N GLU A 170 2.60 -3.15 -27.70
CA GLU A 170 1.91 -3.65 -28.89
C GLU A 170 2.18 -5.15 -29.10
N ARG A 171 3.43 -5.59 -28.92
CA ARG A 171 3.82 -7.00 -29.01
C ARG A 171 3.05 -7.84 -27.99
N VAL A 172 3.00 -7.43 -26.73
CA VAL A 172 2.25 -8.18 -25.70
C VAL A 172 0.75 -8.22 -26.03
N CYS A 173 0.16 -7.12 -26.48
CA CYS A 173 -1.25 -7.12 -26.90
C CYS A 173 -1.48 -8.08 -28.07
N HIS A 174 -0.60 -8.06 -29.08
CA HIS A 174 -0.65 -8.95 -30.23
C HIS A 174 -0.60 -10.43 -29.82
N GLU A 175 0.34 -10.82 -28.95
CA GLU A 175 0.43 -12.19 -28.46
C GLU A 175 -0.84 -12.64 -27.72
N LEU A 176 -1.46 -11.74 -26.94
CA LEU A 176 -2.74 -12.02 -26.29
C LEU A 176 -3.89 -12.23 -27.29
N TRP A 177 -3.91 -11.49 -28.40
CA TRP A 177 -4.86 -11.72 -29.49
C TRP A 177 -4.61 -13.06 -30.17
N VAL A 178 -3.37 -13.38 -30.53
CA VAL A 178 -3.02 -14.64 -31.22
C VAL A 178 -3.40 -15.86 -30.38
N HIS A 179 -3.08 -15.85 -29.08
CA HIS A 179 -3.35 -16.99 -28.20
C HIS A 179 -4.79 -17.11 -27.74
N SER A 180 -5.64 -16.10 -27.99
CA SER A 180 -7.08 -16.17 -27.72
C SER A 180 -7.79 -17.30 -28.49
N GLY A 181 -7.18 -17.85 -29.56
CA GLY A 181 -7.72 -19.02 -30.25
C GLY A 181 -7.64 -20.34 -29.47
N THR A 182 -6.82 -20.42 -28.41
CA THR A 182 -6.64 -21.66 -27.62
C THR A 182 -7.36 -21.63 -26.26
N SER A 183 -7.31 -20.48 -25.57
CA SER A 183 -8.04 -20.26 -24.32
C SER A 183 -8.59 -18.83 -24.30
N THR A 184 -9.72 -18.64 -24.97
CA THR A 184 -10.23 -17.33 -25.38
C THR A 184 -10.48 -16.37 -24.21
N GLU A 185 -11.19 -16.82 -23.17
CA GLU A 185 -11.55 -15.94 -22.06
C GLU A 185 -10.33 -15.44 -21.27
N CYS A 186 -9.36 -16.32 -20.99
CA CYS A 186 -8.23 -15.95 -20.12
C CYS A 186 -7.30 -14.93 -20.79
N HIS A 187 -7.07 -15.05 -22.10
CA HIS A 187 -6.26 -14.12 -22.86
C HIS A 187 -6.97 -12.77 -23.02
N PHE A 188 -8.27 -12.75 -23.34
CA PHE A 188 -9.02 -11.49 -23.42
C PHE A 188 -9.16 -10.79 -22.06
N ARG A 189 -9.36 -11.54 -20.97
CA ARG A 189 -9.34 -10.97 -19.62
C ARG A 189 -7.99 -10.30 -19.31
N THR A 190 -6.89 -10.95 -19.69
CA THR A 190 -5.53 -10.43 -19.47
C THR A 190 -5.26 -9.21 -20.34
N LEU A 191 -5.73 -9.22 -21.59
CA LEU A 191 -5.66 -8.08 -22.51
C LEU A 191 -6.42 -6.88 -21.93
N VAL A 192 -7.65 -7.07 -21.46
CA VAL A 192 -8.45 -6.00 -20.85
C VAL A 192 -7.76 -5.44 -19.60
N ASP A 193 -7.24 -6.29 -18.71
CA ASP A 193 -6.48 -5.81 -17.54
C ASP A 193 -5.27 -4.94 -17.98
N LEU A 194 -4.49 -5.40 -18.95
CA LEU A 194 -3.34 -4.66 -19.50
C LEU A 194 -3.78 -3.30 -20.09
N LEU A 195 -4.82 -3.28 -20.93
CA LEU A 195 -5.35 -2.06 -21.56
C LEU A 195 -5.89 -1.07 -20.53
N PHE A 196 -6.60 -1.54 -19.49
CA PHE A 196 -7.07 -0.70 -18.38
C PHE A 196 -5.90 -0.10 -17.60
N GLY A 197 -4.83 -0.87 -17.38
CA GLY A 197 -3.62 -0.37 -16.72
C GLY A 197 -2.90 0.68 -17.56
N HIS A 198 -2.80 0.46 -18.86
CA HIS A 198 -2.11 1.35 -19.79
C HIS A 198 -2.85 2.67 -20.02
N TYR A 199 -4.13 2.62 -20.39
CA TYR A 199 -4.87 3.83 -20.79
C TYR A 199 -5.52 4.57 -19.63
N LEU A 200 -5.98 3.87 -18.59
CA LEU A 200 -6.66 4.51 -17.45
C LEU A 200 -5.69 4.78 -16.29
N LEU A 201 -4.44 4.31 -16.37
CA LEU A 201 -3.42 4.43 -15.31
C LEU A 201 -3.90 3.94 -13.94
N THR A 202 -4.78 2.94 -13.96
CA THR A 202 -5.41 2.38 -12.77
C THR A 202 -4.50 1.35 -12.10
N ARG A 203 -4.58 1.22 -10.77
CA ARG A 203 -3.81 0.19 -10.07
C ARG A 203 -4.47 -1.17 -10.26
N GLY A 204 -3.66 -2.23 -10.18
CA GLY A 204 -4.17 -3.61 -10.25
C GLY A 204 -5.26 -3.94 -9.23
N GLY A 205 -5.24 -3.33 -8.04
CA GLY A 205 -6.31 -3.47 -7.06
C GLY A 205 -7.64 -2.90 -7.54
N ASP A 206 -7.59 -1.70 -8.12
CA ASP A 206 -8.78 -0.99 -8.59
C ASP A 206 -9.38 -1.68 -9.83
N ARG A 207 -8.53 -2.13 -10.77
CA ARG A 207 -8.96 -2.91 -11.95
C ARG A 207 -9.66 -4.22 -11.60
N ARG A 208 -9.19 -4.93 -10.57
CA ARG A 208 -9.82 -6.19 -10.13
C ARG A 208 -11.14 -5.99 -9.39
N ALA A 209 -11.33 -4.81 -8.80
CA ALA A 209 -12.56 -4.45 -8.11
C ALA A 209 -13.58 -3.80 -9.06
N ALA A 210 -13.19 -3.44 -10.27
CA ALA A 210 -14.04 -2.78 -11.25
C ALA A 210 -15.24 -3.67 -11.61
N GLU A 211 -16.43 -3.08 -11.53
CA GLU A 211 -17.68 -3.67 -11.97
C GLU A 211 -18.08 -3.13 -13.35
N ILE A 212 -18.97 -3.83 -14.04
CA ILE A 212 -19.49 -3.35 -15.33
C ILE A 212 -20.30 -2.05 -15.14
N SER A 213 -20.97 -1.89 -14.00
CA SER A 213 -21.67 -0.67 -13.56
C SER A 213 -20.75 0.54 -13.41
N ASP A 214 -19.45 0.32 -13.20
CA ASP A 214 -18.45 1.39 -13.11
C ASP A 214 -18.04 1.91 -14.50
N LEU A 215 -18.47 1.22 -15.56
CA LEU A 215 -18.11 1.50 -16.95
C LEU A 215 -19.29 2.09 -17.69
N PHE A 216 -19.06 3.20 -18.36
CA PHE A 216 -20.06 3.79 -19.26
C PHE A 216 -19.39 4.52 -20.42
N THR A 217 -20.19 4.79 -21.44
CA THR A 217 -19.78 5.57 -22.59
C THR A 217 -20.86 6.57 -22.92
N PHE A 218 -20.47 7.78 -23.31
CA PHE A 218 -21.36 8.81 -23.78
C PHE A 218 -20.67 9.60 -24.88
N GLU A 219 -21.45 10.30 -25.70
CA GLU A 219 -20.92 11.03 -26.84
C GLU A 219 -20.22 12.32 -26.40
N PHE A 220 -18.97 12.48 -26.81
CA PHE A 220 -18.23 13.73 -26.66
C PHE A 220 -18.44 14.53 -27.95
N ALA A 221 -19.52 15.33 -27.97
CA ALA A 221 -19.87 16.12 -29.14
C ALA A 221 -18.77 17.14 -29.46
N GLY A 222 -18.39 17.24 -30.75
CA GLY A 222 -17.35 18.16 -31.22
C GLY A 222 -15.91 17.67 -31.02
N GLU A 223 -15.69 16.52 -30.38
CA GLU A 223 -14.37 15.92 -30.24
C GLU A 223 -14.03 15.03 -31.45
N GLY A 224 -13.31 15.59 -32.43
CA GLY A 224 -12.78 14.87 -33.59
C GLY A 224 -13.70 14.84 -34.83
N SER A 225 -13.19 14.29 -35.93
CA SER A 225 -13.88 14.22 -37.23
C SER A 225 -14.94 13.12 -37.32
N THR A 226 -15.00 12.23 -36.33
CA THR A 226 -15.96 11.13 -36.25
C THR A 226 -16.56 11.09 -34.85
N ARG A 227 -17.71 10.39 -34.70
CA ARG A 227 -18.36 10.22 -33.41
C ARG A 227 -17.41 9.70 -32.34
N CYS A 228 -17.23 10.47 -31.27
CA CYS A 228 -16.33 10.15 -30.17
C CYS A 228 -17.11 9.55 -28.99
N MET A 229 -16.83 8.27 -28.70
CA MET A 229 -17.45 7.50 -27.62
C MET A 229 -16.32 6.92 -26.75
N PRO A 230 -15.74 7.69 -25.82
CA PRO A 230 -14.70 7.17 -24.93
C PRO A 230 -15.28 6.14 -23.96
N LEU A 231 -14.40 5.27 -23.47
CA LEU A 231 -14.69 4.45 -22.30
C LEU A 231 -14.43 5.30 -21.05
N ILE A 232 -15.42 5.41 -20.18
CA ILE A 232 -15.30 6.07 -18.90
C ILE A 232 -15.38 5.00 -17.81
N PHE A 233 -14.40 5.01 -16.92
CA PHE A 233 -14.35 4.20 -15.71
C PHE A 233 -14.45 5.11 -14.50
N THR A 234 -15.41 4.85 -13.63
CA THR A 234 -15.61 5.63 -12.41
C THR A 234 -15.61 4.73 -11.19
N THR A 235 -14.79 5.05 -10.20
CA THR A 235 -14.72 4.31 -8.94
C THR A 235 -14.88 5.24 -7.74
N ARG A 236 -15.42 4.67 -6.66
CA ARG A 236 -15.45 5.30 -5.32
C ARG A 236 -14.54 4.57 -4.33
N ALA A 237 -13.89 3.50 -4.77
CA ALA A 237 -13.11 2.63 -3.92
C ALA A 237 -11.71 2.46 -4.52
N GLY A 238 -10.72 2.53 -3.64
CA GLY A 238 -9.34 2.25 -4.01
C GLY A 238 -8.46 2.25 -2.77
N LYS A 239 -7.24 1.76 -2.91
CA LYS A 239 -6.32 1.64 -1.76
C LYS A 239 -6.13 2.96 -1.00
N GLN A 240 -6.09 4.08 -1.72
CA GLN A 240 -5.98 5.43 -1.16
C GLN A 240 -7.31 6.19 -1.09
N ASN A 241 -8.38 5.59 -1.62
CA ASN A 241 -9.72 6.16 -1.66
C ASN A 241 -10.66 5.31 -0.80
N GLN A 242 -10.41 5.31 0.50
CA GLN A 242 -11.21 4.58 1.49
C GLN A 242 -12.47 5.36 1.92
N HIS A 243 -12.60 6.61 1.47
CA HIS A 243 -13.65 7.52 1.91
C HIS A 243 -14.72 7.78 0.83
N GLY A 244 -14.76 7.00 -0.25
CA GLY A 244 -15.84 7.09 -1.22
C GLY A 244 -15.74 8.25 -2.20
N ARG A 245 -14.56 8.88 -2.33
CA ARG A 245 -14.36 10.01 -3.25
C ARG A 245 -14.61 9.52 -4.68
N LEU A 246 -15.34 10.30 -5.47
CA LEU A 246 -15.54 9.97 -6.88
C LEU A 246 -14.23 10.20 -7.65
N GLU A 247 -13.74 9.16 -8.31
CA GLU A 247 -12.58 9.20 -9.20
C GLU A 247 -13.00 8.67 -10.56
N THR A 248 -12.61 9.39 -11.63
CA THR A 248 -12.99 9.05 -13.01
C THR A 248 -11.74 9.03 -13.89
N ALA A 249 -11.61 7.98 -14.68
CA ALA A 249 -10.62 7.84 -15.73
C ALA A 249 -11.33 7.62 -17.07
N GLY A 250 -10.76 8.16 -18.15
CA GLY A 250 -11.34 8.05 -19.49
C GLY A 250 -10.28 7.64 -20.50
N ALA A 251 -10.68 6.83 -21.49
CA ALA A 251 -9.82 6.44 -22.59
C ALA A 251 -10.56 6.50 -23.93
N TYR A 252 -9.94 7.12 -24.92
CA TYR A 252 -10.44 7.16 -26.29
C TYR A 252 -10.14 5.86 -27.04
N ARG A 253 -10.81 5.69 -28.19
CA ARG A 253 -10.51 4.60 -29.12
C ARG A 253 -9.11 4.78 -29.71
N ASN A 254 -8.32 3.72 -29.70
CA ASN A 254 -7.05 3.70 -30.43
C ASN A 254 -7.32 3.47 -31.92
N ARG A 255 -6.54 4.11 -32.79
CA ARG A 255 -6.55 3.89 -34.25
C ARG A 255 -6.13 2.46 -34.59
N ASN A 256 -5.17 1.90 -33.87
CA ASN A 256 -4.78 0.50 -34.00
C ASN A 256 -5.78 -0.37 -33.20
N PRO A 257 -6.59 -1.21 -33.87
CA PRO A 257 -7.63 -1.99 -33.22
C PRO A 257 -7.08 -3.03 -32.22
N LEU A 258 -5.86 -3.52 -32.44
CA LEU A 258 -5.24 -4.55 -31.59
C LEU A 258 -4.87 -4.03 -30.19
N ILE A 259 -4.72 -2.71 -30.05
CA ILE A 259 -4.45 -2.06 -28.77
C ILE A 259 -5.60 -1.15 -28.33
N CYS A 260 -6.78 -1.28 -28.94
CA CYS A 260 -7.93 -0.46 -28.58
C CYS A 260 -8.61 -1.01 -27.33
N ILE A 261 -8.70 -0.18 -26.27
CA ILE A 261 -9.35 -0.56 -25.00
C ILE A 261 -10.82 -0.97 -25.17
N LEU A 262 -11.58 -0.22 -25.98
CA LEU A 262 -12.97 -0.53 -26.30
C LEU A 262 -13.07 -1.84 -27.09
N GLY A 263 -12.17 -2.07 -28.05
CA GLY A 263 -12.11 -3.32 -28.81
C GLY A 263 -11.85 -4.52 -27.89
N GLY A 264 -10.76 -4.47 -27.10
CA GLY A 264 -10.42 -5.54 -26.16
C GLY A 264 -11.54 -5.84 -25.16
N LEU A 265 -12.17 -4.80 -24.60
CA LEU A 265 -13.31 -4.96 -23.70
C LEU A 265 -14.50 -5.60 -24.41
N SER A 266 -14.89 -5.12 -25.59
CA SER A 266 -16.02 -5.68 -26.34
C SER A 266 -15.83 -7.16 -26.66
N PHE A 267 -14.64 -7.57 -27.11
CA PHE A 267 -14.35 -8.98 -27.38
C PHE A 267 -14.35 -9.83 -26.11
N TYR A 268 -13.80 -9.32 -25.00
CA TYR A 268 -13.87 -10.03 -23.72
C TYR A 268 -15.32 -10.29 -23.28
N LEU A 269 -16.18 -9.27 -23.35
CA LEU A 269 -17.59 -9.37 -22.96
C LEU A 269 -18.36 -10.31 -23.90
N LEU A 270 -18.10 -10.23 -25.21
CA LEU A 270 -18.65 -11.15 -26.21
C LEU A 270 -18.30 -12.59 -25.87
N CYS A 271 -17.02 -12.87 -25.61
CA CYS A 271 -16.56 -14.22 -25.31
C CYS A 271 -17.15 -14.76 -24.01
N ARG A 272 -17.26 -13.89 -23.00
CA ARG A 272 -17.77 -14.27 -21.68
C ARG A 272 -19.26 -14.60 -21.66
N TRP A 273 -20.08 -13.91 -22.47
CA TRP A 273 -21.54 -14.06 -22.41
C TRP A 273 -22.20 -14.68 -23.63
N GLN A 274 -21.61 -14.57 -24.83
CA GLN A 274 -22.20 -15.12 -26.04
C GLN A 274 -21.59 -16.46 -26.47
N THR A 275 -20.27 -16.65 -26.34
CA THR A 275 -19.61 -17.89 -26.80
C THR A 275 -19.38 -18.91 -25.70
N SER A 276 -19.82 -18.63 -24.47
CA SER A 276 -19.74 -19.57 -23.33
C SER A 276 -21.07 -20.32 -23.10
N GLN A 277 -21.91 -20.44 -24.14
CA GLN A 277 -23.02 -21.41 -24.22
C GLN A 277 -22.62 -22.60 -25.07
#